data_AF-A0A2E9VZE0-F1
#
_entry.id   AF-A0A2E9VZE0-F1
#
_cell.length_a   1.000
_cell.length_b   1.000
_cell.length_c   1.000
_cell.angle_alpha   90.00
_cell.angle_beta   90.00
_cell.angle_gamma   90.00
#
_symmetry.space_group_name_H-M   'P 1'
#
loop_
_entity.id
_entity.type
_entity.pdbx_description
1 polymer ?
#
loop_
_entity_poly.entity_id
_entity_poly.type
_entity_poly.pdbx_seq_one_letter_code
_entity_poly.pdbx_strand_id
1 'polypeptide(L)'
;MTEFQIMTLFNGGLISNAMYVAGGFFLLWTAFRGAIIIYNEGAPVLTKVLSSIYSLGIVYVNLRNFAFLDINWQSTAYSLSQMDNLSDSGQRFVQFREDFFGIGEPQFSLIPTGDPIILVWWIAVVVMLMGQTWMKKPS
;
A
#
# COMPACT_ATOMS: atom_id res chain seq x y z
N MET A 1 -18.83 -17.73 -12.29
CA MET A 1 -18.09 -17.97 -11.03
C MET A 1 -19.10 -17.85 -9.90
N THR A 2 -19.07 -18.74 -8.91
CA THR A 2 -20.02 -18.64 -7.78
C THR A 2 -19.53 -17.61 -6.76
N GLU A 3 -20.44 -17.07 -5.93
CA GLU A 3 -20.09 -16.15 -4.84
C GLU A 3 -19.01 -16.75 -3.93
N PHE A 4 -19.13 -18.04 -3.60
CA PHE A 4 -18.15 -18.77 -2.80
C PHE A 4 -16.76 -18.78 -3.46
N GLN A 5 -16.68 -19.00 -4.78
CA GLN A 5 -15.41 -19.00 -5.51
C GLN A 5 -14.78 -17.59 -5.53
N ILE A 6 -15.58 -16.56 -5.75
CA ILE A 6 -15.13 -15.15 -5.75
C ILE A 6 -14.56 -14.79 -4.37
N MET A 7 -15.32 -15.07 -3.30
CA MET A 7 -14.89 -14.79 -1.93
C MET A 7 -13.68 -15.64 -1.51
N THR A 8 -13.59 -16.88 -1.96
CA THR A 8 -12.41 -17.73 -1.69
C THR A 8 -11.16 -17.16 -2.34
N LEU A 9 -11.26 -16.74 -3.61
CA LEU A 9 -10.15 -16.12 -4.34
C LEU A 9 -9.73 -14.78 -3.70
N PHE A 10 -10.70 -13.97 -3.28
CA PHE A 10 -10.48 -12.72 -2.55
C PHE A 10 -9.72 -12.95 -1.25
N ASN A 11 -10.17 -13.88 -0.39
CA ASN A 11 -9.48 -14.20 0.86
C ASN A 11 -8.05 -14.74 0.62
N GLY A 12 -7.86 -15.56 -0.43
CA GLY A 12 -6.51 -16.00 -0.84
C GLY A 12 -5.61 -14.83 -1.26
N GLY A 13 -6.17 -13.86 -1.99
CA GLY A 13 -5.51 -12.61 -2.35
C GLY A 13 -5.10 -11.79 -1.13
N LEU A 14 -5.97 -11.68 -0.12
CA LEU A 14 -5.67 -10.98 1.14
C LEU A 14 -4.52 -11.63 1.91
N ILE A 15 -4.48 -12.96 2.01
CA ILE A 15 -3.39 -13.68 2.69
C ILE A 15 -2.06 -13.44 1.97
N SER A 16 -2.05 -13.52 0.63
CA SER A 16 -0.87 -13.23 -0.17
C SER A 16 -0.38 -11.79 0.04
N ASN A 17 -1.30 -10.83 -0.05
CA ASN A 17 -1.00 -9.42 0.15
C ASN A 17 -0.44 -9.14 1.56
N ALA A 18 -0.99 -9.78 2.60
CA ALA A 18 -0.50 -9.64 3.97
C ALA A 18 0.98 -10.03 4.12
N MET A 19 1.43 -11.09 3.43
CA MET A 19 2.85 -11.48 3.42
C MET A 19 3.72 -10.43 2.72
N TYR A 20 3.27 -9.89 1.59
CA TYR A 20 3.98 -8.82 0.87
C TYR A 20 4.06 -7.53 1.68
N VAL A 21 2.99 -7.17 2.38
CA VAL A 21 2.93 -6.01 3.27
C VAL A 21 3.84 -6.20 4.48
N ALA A 22 3.87 -7.40 5.09
CA ALA A 22 4.80 -7.71 6.18
C ALA A 22 6.26 -7.55 5.75
N GLY A 23 6.63 -8.09 4.57
CA GLY A 23 7.97 -7.89 4.01
C GLY A 23 8.27 -6.43 3.67
N GLY A 24 7.27 -5.71 3.14
CA GLY A 24 7.39 -4.28 2.83
C GLY A 24 7.61 -3.40 4.06
N PHE A 25 6.92 -3.67 5.16
CA PHE A 25 7.12 -2.98 6.44
C PHE A 25 8.45 -3.33 7.09
N PHE A 26 8.91 -4.58 6.97
CA PHE A 26 10.24 -4.95 7.43
C PHE A 26 11.33 -4.15 6.69
N LEU A 27 11.23 -4.05 5.36
CA LEU A 27 12.15 -3.22 4.57
C LEU A 27 12.06 -1.74 4.91
N LEU A 28 10.86 -1.24 5.19
CA LEU A 28 10.66 0.14 5.62
C LEU A 28 11.36 0.41 6.97
N TRP A 29 11.24 -0.53 7.90
CA TRP A 29 11.94 -0.48 9.18
C TRP A 29 13.47 -0.49 8.99
N THR A 30 14.01 -1.34 8.11
CA THR A 30 15.46 -1.34 7.82
C THR A 30 15.92 -0.02 7.19
N ALA A 31 15.09 0.60 6.33
CA ALA A 31 15.39 1.91 5.77
C ALA A 31 15.42 3.01 6.84
N PHE A 32 14.46 3.03 7.77
CA PHE A 32 14.49 3.95 8.90
C PHE A 32 15.74 3.76 9.78
N ARG A 33 16.10 2.51 10.07
CA ARG A 33 17.33 2.21 10.82
C ARG A 33 18.57 2.75 10.12
N GLY A 34 18.68 2.59 8.80
CA GLY A 34 19.76 3.14 8.00
C GLY A 34 19.79 4.68 8.01
N ALA A 35 18.63 5.32 7.86
CA ALA A 35 18.51 6.78 7.88
C ALA A 35 18.91 7.37 9.24
N ILE A 36 18.55 6.71 10.35
CA ILE A 36 18.95 7.11 11.71
C ILE A 36 20.48 7.02 11.90
N ILE A 37 21.12 5.97 11.38
CA ILE A 37 22.58 5.82 11.45
C ILE A 37 23.26 6.96 10.70
N ILE A 38 22.80 7.25 9.47
CA ILE A 38 23.32 8.38 8.66
C ILE A 38 23.15 9.72 9.39
N TYR A 39 22.02 9.92 10.06
CA TYR A 39 21.76 11.14 10.84
C TYR A 39 22.69 11.29 12.05
N ASN A 40 22.96 10.19 12.76
CA ASN A 40 23.73 10.20 14.01
C ASN A 40 25.25 10.21 13.78
N GLU A 41 25.74 9.36 12.89
CA GLU A 41 27.18 9.16 12.66
C GLU A 41 27.71 10.03 11.52
N GLY A 42 26.81 10.59 10.70
CA GLY A 42 27.16 11.25 9.46
C GLY A 42 27.50 10.23 8.36
N ALA A 43 27.35 10.65 7.10
CA ALA A 43 27.74 9.82 5.97
C ALA A 43 28.19 10.69 4.78
N PRO A 44 29.09 10.18 3.93
CA PRO A 44 29.42 10.80 2.66
C PRO A 44 28.18 11.00 1.78
N VAL A 45 28.23 11.97 0.87
CA VAL A 45 27.11 12.29 -0.05
C VAL A 45 26.68 11.07 -0.86
N LEU A 46 27.63 10.24 -1.31
CA LEU A 46 27.32 9.02 -2.05
C LEU A 46 26.42 8.07 -1.25
N THR A 47 26.72 7.85 0.03
CA THR A 47 25.91 7.00 0.92
C THR A 47 24.52 7.59 1.13
N LYS A 48 24.39 8.91 1.24
CA LYS A 48 23.09 9.60 1.34
C LYS A 48 22.24 9.37 0.09
N VAL A 49 22.82 9.51 -1.09
CA VAL A 49 22.13 9.27 -2.36
C VAL A 49 21.66 7.82 -2.47
N LEU A 50 22.53 6.86 -2.16
CA LEU A 50 22.18 5.44 -2.17
C LEU A 50 21.06 5.11 -1.17
N SER A 51 21.12 5.69 0.04
CA SER A 51 20.05 5.57 1.03
C SER A 51 18.74 6.15 0.53
N SER A 52 18.76 7.31 -0.15
CA SER A 52 17.55 7.91 -0.70
C SER A 52 16.92 7.03 -1.79
N ILE A 53 17.72 6.49 -2.71
CA ILE A 53 17.23 5.58 -3.77
C ILE A 53 16.62 4.32 -3.15
N TYR A 54 17.29 3.72 -2.17
CA TYR A 54 16.78 2.55 -1.45
C TYR A 54 15.45 2.83 -0.75
N SER A 55 15.38 3.93 0.00
CA SER A 55 14.18 4.38 0.71
C SER A 55 13.00 4.64 -0.25
N LEU A 56 13.22 5.36 -1.35
CA LEU A 56 12.18 5.63 -2.34
C LEU A 56 11.73 4.34 -3.06
N GLY A 57 12.66 3.42 -3.32
CA GLY A 57 12.34 2.11 -3.88
C GLY A 57 11.40 1.30 -2.97
N ILE A 58 11.63 1.33 -1.66
CA ILE A 58 10.75 0.67 -0.68
C ILE A 58 9.37 1.31 -0.65
N VAL A 59 9.29 2.65 -0.66
CA VAL A 59 8.02 3.39 -0.72
C VAL A 59 7.23 2.97 -1.97
N TYR A 60 7.88 2.92 -3.13
CA TYR A 60 7.25 2.50 -4.38
C TYR A 60 6.74 1.05 -4.32
N VAL A 61 7.55 0.11 -3.82
CA VAL A 61 7.15 -1.30 -3.71
C VAL A 61 5.93 -1.46 -2.80
N ASN A 62 5.89 -0.73 -1.67
CA ASN A 62 4.75 -0.78 -0.78
C ASN A 62 3.50 -0.14 -1.40
N LEU A 63 3.61 1.05 -2.01
CA LEU A 63 2.50 1.68 -2.74
C LEU A 63 1.92 0.75 -3.81
N ARG A 64 2.78 0.06 -4.55
CA ARG A 64 2.35 -0.94 -5.53
C ARG A 64 1.60 -2.11 -4.88
N ASN A 65 2.04 -2.59 -3.72
CA ASN A 65 1.33 -3.66 -3.00
C ASN A 65 -0.05 -3.19 -2.51
N PHE A 66 -0.18 -1.94 -2.05
CA PHE A 66 -1.47 -1.34 -1.70
C PHE A 66 -2.38 -1.18 -2.93
N ALA A 67 -1.83 -0.77 -4.07
CA ALA A 67 -2.58 -0.72 -5.33
C ALA A 67 -3.10 -2.09 -5.77
N PHE A 68 -2.29 -3.15 -5.59
CA PHE A 68 -2.72 -4.52 -5.86
C PHE A 68 -3.80 -5.02 -4.89
N LEU A 69 -3.78 -4.54 -3.64
CA LEU A 69 -4.85 -4.81 -2.69
C LEU A 69 -6.15 -4.14 -3.15
N ASP A 70 -6.10 -2.84 -3.48
CA ASP A 70 -7.29 -2.09 -3.88
C ASP A 70 -7.93 -2.64 -5.17
N ILE A 71 -7.14 -2.97 -6.19
CA ILE A 71 -7.68 -3.58 -7.41
C ILE A 71 -8.28 -4.97 -7.15
N ASN A 72 -7.75 -5.73 -6.19
CA ASN A 72 -8.33 -7.02 -5.80
C ASN A 72 -9.69 -6.83 -5.12
N TRP A 73 -9.81 -5.84 -4.23
CA TRP A 73 -11.08 -5.42 -3.64
C TRP A 73 -12.08 -4.95 -4.69
N GLN A 74 -11.66 -4.06 -5.60
CA GLN A 74 -12.50 -3.54 -6.67
C GLN A 74 -12.98 -4.64 -7.62
N SER A 75 -12.08 -5.54 -8.04
CA SER A 75 -12.41 -6.67 -8.90
C SER A 75 -13.41 -7.63 -8.25
N THR A 76 -13.28 -7.85 -6.94
CA THR A 76 -14.19 -8.68 -6.16
C THR A 76 -15.57 -8.03 -6.06
N ALA A 77 -15.63 -6.75 -5.68
CA ALA A 77 -16.89 -6.01 -5.56
C ALA A 77 -17.61 -5.91 -6.92
N TYR A 78 -16.88 -5.61 -8.00
CA TYR A 78 -17.41 -5.58 -9.35
C TYR A 78 -17.95 -6.95 -9.78
N SER A 79 -17.18 -8.03 -9.56
CA SER A 79 -17.65 -9.38 -9.92
C SER A 79 -18.91 -9.80 -9.16
N LEU A 80 -19.03 -9.39 -7.89
CA LEU A 80 -20.22 -9.64 -7.08
C LEU A 80 -21.41 -8.78 -7.50
N SER A 81 -21.20 -7.52 -7.90
CA SER A 81 -22.28 -6.63 -8.33
C SER A 81 -22.94 -7.07 -9.64
N GLN A 82 -22.26 -7.89 -10.45
CA GLN A 82 -22.80 -8.45 -11.70
C GLN A 82 -23.61 -9.74 -11.52
N MET A 83 -23.75 -10.25 -10.29
CA MET A 83 -24.48 -11.49 -10.05
C MET A 83 -25.96 -11.23 -9.75
N ASP A 84 -26.84 -12.04 -10.34
CA ASP A 84 -28.30 -11.89 -10.18
C ASP A 84 -28.80 -12.22 -8.76
N ASN A 85 -28.11 -13.12 -8.06
CA ASN A 85 -28.47 -13.54 -6.71
C ASN A 85 -27.22 -13.51 -5.82
N LEU A 86 -27.23 -12.62 -4.83
CA LEU A 86 -26.17 -12.46 -3.84
C LEU A 86 -26.72 -12.77 -2.45
N SER A 87 -25.91 -13.41 -1.60
CA SER A 87 -26.22 -13.48 -0.17
C SER A 87 -26.24 -12.09 0.46
N ASP A 88 -26.93 -11.93 1.59
CA ASP A 88 -26.90 -10.68 2.38
C ASP A 88 -25.47 -10.22 2.70
N SER A 89 -24.54 -11.16 2.89
CA SER A 89 -23.15 -10.85 3.15
C SER A 89 -22.44 -10.31 1.91
N GLY A 90 -22.70 -10.89 0.74
CA GLY A 90 -22.20 -10.37 -0.53
C GLY A 90 -22.75 -8.98 -0.83
N GLN A 91 -24.03 -8.74 -0.56
CA GLN A 91 -24.67 -7.42 -0.77
C GLN A 91 -24.01 -6.35 0.11
N ARG A 92 -23.77 -6.65 1.40
CA ARG A 92 -23.07 -5.72 2.30
C ARG A 92 -21.65 -5.41 1.83
N PHE A 93 -20.94 -6.40 1.27
CA PHE A 93 -19.60 -6.19 0.73
C PHE A 93 -19.61 -5.21 -0.45
N VAL A 94 -20.52 -5.44 -1.40
CA VAL A 94 -20.71 -4.57 -2.57
C VAL A 94 -21.12 -3.16 -2.12
N GLN A 95 -22.11 -3.05 -1.24
CA GLN A 95 -22.57 -1.76 -0.72
C GLN A 95 -21.45 -0.98 0.01
N PHE A 96 -20.67 -1.65 0.85
CA PHE A 96 -19.51 -1.02 1.49
C PHE A 96 -18.52 -0.47 0.46
N ARG A 97 -18.25 -1.20 -0.62
CA ARG A 97 -17.35 -0.68 -1.66
C ARG A 97 -17.97 0.53 -2.37
N GLU A 98 -19.25 0.47 -2.70
CA GLU A 98 -19.97 1.57 -3.38
C GLU A 98 -19.93 2.86 -2.55
N ASP A 99 -20.29 2.78 -1.26
CA ASP A 99 -20.45 3.94 -0.39
C ASP A 99 -19.14 4.71 -0.14
N PHE A 100 -18.00 4.00 -0.14
CA PHE A 100 -16.70 4.59 0.23
C PHE A 100 -15.75 4.82 -0.95
N PHE A 101 -15.85 4.00 -2.00
CA PHE A 101 -14.85 3.99 -3.08
C PHE A 101 -15.46 3.85 -4.49
N GLY A 102 -16.76 3.58 -4.60
CA GLY A 102 -17.46 3.29 -5.84
C GLY A 102 -17.17 1.90 -6.43
N ILE A 103 -18.13 1.41 -7.22
CA ILE A 103 -18.03 0.19 -8.01
C ILE A 103 -17.98 0.57 -9.50
N GLY A 104 -16.77 0.79 -9.99
CA GLY A 104 -16.49 0.93 -11.42
C GLY A 104 -15.78 -0.31 -11.98
N GLU A 105 -15.57 -0.32 -13.29
CA GLU A 105 -14.66 -1.28 -13.91
C GLU A 105 -13.30 -1.27 -13.19
N PRO A 106 -12.73 -2.44 -12.85
CA PRO A 106 -11.47 -2.49 -12.13
C PRO A 106 -10.33 -1.81 -12.88
N GLN A 107 -9.72 -0.80 -12.26
CA GLN A 107 -8.62 -0.04 -12.85
C GLN A 107 -7.46 0.07 -11.87
N PHE A 108 -6.26 -0.26 -12.32
CA PHE A 108 -5.07 -0.13 -11.50
C PHE A 108 -4.73 1.35 -11.29
N SER A 109 -4.61 1.76 -10.03
CA SER A 109 -4.05 3.06 -9.65
C SER A 109 -3.01 2.89 -8.56
N LEU A 110 -1.83 3.47 -8.74
CA LEU A 110 -0.77 3.46 -7.73
C LEU A 110 -1.15 4.29 -6.49
N ILE A 111 -1.97 5.33 -6.69
CA ILE A 111 -2.51 6.19 -5.64
C ILE A 111 -4.02 6.20 -5.87
N PRO A 112 -4.79 5.33 -5.19
CA PRO A 112 -6.23 5.36 -5.29
C PRO A 112 -6.73 6.74 -4.87
N THR A 113 -7.34 7.50 -5.79
CA THR A 113 -7.84 8.86 -5.52
C THR A 113 -8.96 8.88 -4.47
N GLY A 114 -9.53 7.72 -4.14
CA GLY A 114 -10.51 7.54 -3.07
C GLY A 114 -9.94 7.41 -1.65
N ASP A 115 -8.63 7.25 -1.47
CA ASP A 115 -8.02 7.15 -0.13
C ASP A 115 -6.96 8.24 0.12
N PRO A 116 -7.39 9.44 0.58
CA PRO A 116 -6.46 10.53 0.88
C PRO A 116 -5.55 10.23 2.08
N ILE A 117 -5.93 9.28 2.96
CA ILE A 117 -5.17 8.95 4.17
C ILE A 117 -3.90 8.20 3.80
N ILE A 118 -4.00 7.23 2.88
CA ILE A 118 -2.83 6.50 2.36
C ILE A 118 -1.84 7.45 1.72
N LEU A 119 -2.30 8.45 0.96
CA LEU A 119 -1.43 9.44 0.34
C LEU A 119 -0.67 10.26 1.38
N VAL A 120 -1.37 10.82 2.36
CA VAL A 120 -0.75 11.63 3.43
C VAL A 120 0.25 10.79 4.24
N TRP A 121 -0.10 9.54 4.53
CA TRP A 121 0.79 8.60 5.21
C TRP A 121 2.11 8.41 4.47
N TRP A 122 2.06 8.10 3.17
CA TRP A 122 3.28 7.86 2.38
C TRP A 122 4.10 9.12 2.16
N ILE A 123 3.47 10.29 2.05
CA ILE A 123 4.18 11.58 2.04
C ILE A 123 4.94 11.76 3.36
N ALA A 124 4.30 11.52 4.50
CA ALA A 124 4.95 11.63 5.81
C ALA A 124 6.15 10.66 5.93
N VAL A 125 6.00 9.42 5.47
CA VAL A 125 7.08 8.43 5.45
C VAL A 125 8.27 8.91 4.59
N VAL A 126 8.01 9.44 3.40
CA VAL A 126 9.06 9.99 2.52
C VAL A 126 9.78 11.16 3.20
N VAL A 127 9.03 12.09 3.80
CA VAL A 127 9.61 13.24 4.51
C VAL A 127 10.47 12.79 5.69
N MET A 128 10.04 11.78 6.46
CA MET A 128 10.84 11.26 7.57
C MET A 128 12.14 10.58 7.10
N LEU A 129 12.06 9.75 6.05
CA LEU A 129 13.23 9.06 5.49
C LEU A 129 14.23 10.06 4.89
N MET A 130 13.77 10.93 3.99
CA MET A 130 14.65 11.93 3.36
C MET A 130 15.16 12.94 4.39
N GLY A 131 14.30 13.33 5.33
CA GLY A 131 14.64 14.25 6.40
C GLY A 131 15.81 13.74 7.23
N GLN A 132 15.76 12.50 7.69
CA GLN A 132 16.86 11.93 8.47
C GLN A 132 18.15 11.74 7.64
N THR A 133 18.05 11.37 6.35
CA THR A 133 19.23 11.22 5.50
C THR A 133 19.95 12.56 5.23
N TRP A 134 19.19 13.64 5.01
CA TRP A 134 19.72 14.92 4.53
C TRP A 134 19.89 15.97 5.61
N MET A 135 19.07 16.00 6.66
CA MET A 135 19.20 16.97 7.75
C MET A 135 20.43 16.69 8.60
N LYS A 136 21.04 17.76 9.11
CA LYS A 136 22.13 17.69 10.08
C LYS A 136 21.53 17.70 11.48
N LYS A 137 22.15 16.96 12.40
CA LYS A 137 21.81 17.04 13.81
C LYS A 137 22.00 18.48 14.31
N PRO A 138 21.00 19.11 14.94
CA PRO A 138 21.17 20.40 15.59
C PRO A 138 22.30 20.27 16.63
N SER A 139 23.28 21.16 16.55
CA SER A 139 24.42 21.24 17.47
C SER A 139 24.00 21.67 18.86
#